data_AF-A0A7X9JFW9-F1
#
_entry.id   AF-A0A7X9JFW9-F1
#
_cell.length_a   1.000
_cell.length_b   1.000
_cell.length_c   1.000
_cell.angle_alpha   90.00
_cell.angle_beta   90.00
_cell.angle_gamma   90.00
#
_symmetry.space_group_name_H-M   'P 1'
#
loop_
_entity.id
_entity.type
_entity.pdbx_description
1 polymer ?
#
loop_
_entity_poly.entity_id
_entity_poly.type
_entity_poly.pdbx_seq_one_letter_code
_entity_poly.pdbx_strand_id
1 'polypeptide(L)' 'MGKPDTREMLRTLRKQFAPNNVVIFRPEKPVQPDIETIAPFVKAHLPLNGKATAFVCTDFACHLPTNDPQKMLELLDTRK' A
#
# COMPACT_ATOMS: atom_id res chain seq x y z
N MET A 1 -7.45 10.93 -10.19
CA MET A 1 -6.17 10.18 -10.36
C MET A 1 -5.27 10.55 -9.18
N GLY A 2 -4.66 9.57 -8.52
CA GLY A 2 -3.92 9.78 -7.27
C GLY A 2 -2.74 10.75 -7.39
N LYS A 3 -2.24 11.22 -6.24
CA LYS A 3 -1.06 12.09 -6.13
C LYS A 3 0.17 11.46 -6.84
N PRO A 4 1.17 12.26 -7.27
CA PRO A 4 2.35 11.77 -8.00
C PRO A 4 3.09 10.62 -7.29
N ASP A 5 3.27 10.72 -5.98
CA ASP A 5 3.86 9.70 -5.09
C ASP A 5 3.13 8.35 -5.12
N THR A 6 1.80 8.37 -5.19
CA THR A 6 0.96 7.17 -5.31
C THR A 6 1.23 6.45 -6.62
N ARG A 7 1.36 7.21 -7.72
CA ARG A 7 1.67 6.66 -9.04
C ARG A 7 3.07 6.09 -9.08
N GLU A 8 4.03 6.74 -8.43
CA GLU A 8 5.40 6.25 -8.28
C GLU A 8 5.44 4.93 -7.52
N MET A 9 4.78 4.85 -6.36
CA MET A 9 4.70 3.62 -5.55
C MET A 9 4.10 2.45 -6.33
N LEU A 10 2.98 2.66 -7.03
CA LEU A 10 2.37 1.64 -7.88
C LEU A 10 3.23 1.27 -9.09
N ARG A 11 3.96 2.23 -9.67
CA ARG A 11 4.88 1.95 -10.79
C ARG A 11 6.04 1.09 -10.33
N THR A 12 6.61 1.38 -9.17
CA THR A 12 7.69 0.61 -8.56
C THR A 12 7.24 -0.82 -8.25
N LEU A 13 6.05 -0.98 -7.65
CA LEU A 13 5.45 -2.29 -7.39
C LEU A 13 5.27 -3.13 -8.66
N ARG A 14 4.79 -2.52 -9.74
CA ARG A 14 4.56 -3.21 -11.02
C ARG A 14 5.82 -3.62 -11.77
N LYS A 15 6.97 -3.02 -11.46
CA LYS A 15 8.26 -3.36 -12.08
C LYS A 15 8.87 -4.63 -11.50
N GLN A 16 8.59 -4.93 -10.23
CA GLN A 16 9.11 -6.11 -9.57
C GLN A 16 8.07 -7.23 -9.59
N PHE A 17 8.49 -8.42 -10.01
CA PHE A 17 7.61 -9.58 -10.00
C PHE A 17 7.50 -10.13 -8.57
N ALA A 18 6.34 -9.92 -7.93
CA ALA A 18 6.02 -10.45 -6.62
C ALA A 18 4.75 -11.32 -6.73
N PRO A 19 4.89 -12.64 -6.97
CA PRO A 19 3.72 -13.51 -7.17
C PRO A 19 2.87 -13.59 -5.90
N ASN A 20 1.60 -13.99 -5.98
CA ASN A 20 0.73 -14.22 -4.81
C ASN A 20 0.55 -13.02 -3.86
N ASN A 21 0.79 -11.79 -4.30
CA ASN A 21 0.47 -10.60 -3.52
C ASN A 21 -0.96 -10.10 -3.81
N VAL A 22 -1.60 -9.50 -2.81
CA VAL A 22 -2.88 -8.81 -2.97
C VAL A 22 -2.64 -7.33 -2.71
N VAL A 23 -3.01 -6.49 -3.68
CA VAL A 23 -2.80 -5.04 -3.60
C VAL A 23 -4.15 -4.36 -3.44
N ILE A 24 -4.34 -3.66 -2.33
CA ILE A 24 -5.53 -2.86 -2.07
C ILE A 24 -5.19 -1.39 -2.21
N PHE A 25 -5.83 -0.71 -3.15
CA PHE A 25 -5.67 0.73 -3.32
C PHE A 25 -6.77 1.47 -2.54
N ARG A 26 -6.37 2.18 -1.49
CA ARG A 26 -7.26 3.08 -0.73
C ARG A 26 -7.03 4.53 -1.13
N PRO A 27 -7.97 5.17 -1.85
CA PRO A 27 -7.85 6.58 -2.19
C PRO A 27 -8.19 7.48 -0.99
N GLU A 28 -7.47 8.58 -0.85
CA GLU A 28 -7.83 9.68 0.06
C GLU A 28 -8.99 10.47 -0.58
N LYS A 29 -10.24 10.09 -0.26
CA LYS A 29 -11.46 10.78 -0.72
C LYS A 29 -12.19 11.42 0.46
N PRO A 30 -12.89 12.55 0.24
CA PRO A 30 -13.73 13.17 1.27
C PRO A 30 -14.95 12.32 1.63
N VAL A 31 -15.39 11.44 0.74
CA VAL A 31 -16.46 10.46 0.97
C VAL A 31 -15.83 9.08 1.19
N GLN A 32 -16.44 8.28 2.09
CA GLN A 32 -16.01 6.92 2.39
C GLN A 32 -15.72 6.13 1.10
N PRO A 33 -14.48 5.69 0.87
CA PRO A 33 -14.13 4.90 -0.30
C PRO A 33 -14.87 3.56 -0.32
N ASP A 34 -15.39 3.15 -1.49
CA ASP A 34 -16.09 1.85 -1.67
C ASP A 34 -15.26 0.65 -1.17
N ILE A 35 -13.93 0.76 -1.23
CA ILE A 35 -13.01 -0.27 -0.75
C ILE A 35 -13.10 -0.49 0.76
N GLU A 36 -13.54 0.51 1.54
CA GLU A 36 -13.77 0.37 2.98
C GLU A 36 -15.02 -0.46 3.30
N THR A 37 -15.90 -0.70 2.33
CA THR A 37 -17.03 -1.63 2.46
C THR A 37 -16.57 -3.07 2.20
N ILE A 38 -15.68 -3.26 1.23
CA ILE A 38 -15.16 -4.59 0.85
C ILE A 38 -14.08 -5.07 1.85
N ALA A 39 -13.23 -4.15 2.30
CA ALA A 39 -12.10 -4.42 3.18
C ALA A 39 -12.10 -3.41 4.36
N PRO A 40 -13.00 -3.56 5.36
CA PRO A 40 -13.18 -2.55 6.41
C PRO A 40 -11.94 -2.23 7.23
N PHE A 41 -11.00 -3.16 7.33
CA PHE A 41 -9.74 -2.96 8.05
C PHE A 41 -8.88 -1.85 7.43
N VAL A 42 -9.06 -1.52 6.14
CA VAL A 42 -8.28 -0.46 5.49
C VAL A 42 -8.64 0.94 5.95
N LYS A 43 -9.72 1.12 6.72
CA LYS A 43 -10.11 2.40 7.33
C LYS A 43 -8.99 3.04 8.16
N ALA A 44 -8.22 2.22 8.87
CA ALA A 44 -7.10 2.68 9.70
C ALA A 44 -5.82 2.96 8.90
N HIS A 45 -5.75 2.56 7.62
CA HIS A 45 -4.58 2.76 6.77
C HIS A 45 -4.61 4.15 6.13
N LEU A 46 -4.28 5.15 6.95
CA LEU A 46 -4.22 6.55 6.56
C LEU A 46 -2.84 6.93 6.00
N PRO A 47 -2.77 7.93 5.11
CA PRO A 47 -1.49 8.47 4.67
C PRO A 47 -0.72 9.10 5.83
N LEU A 48 0.56 8.75 5.96
CA LEU A 48 1.50 9.39 6.86
C LEU A 48 2.10 10.63 6.20
N ASN A 49 2.20 11.72 6.95
CA ASN A 49 2.77 12.99 6.48
C ASN A 49 2.13 13.54 5.20
N GLY A 50 0.86 13.20 4.94
CA GLY A 50 0.13 13.61 3.72
C GLY A 50 0.62 12.96 2.43
N LYS A 51 1.51 11.95 2.52
CA LYS A 51 2.12 11.21 1.41
C LYS A 51 1.54 9.80 1.24
N ALA A 52 1.66 9.26 0.04
CA ALA A 52 1.38 7.86 -0.25
C ALA A 52 2.13 6.94 0.71
N THR A 53 1.40 6.04 1.36
CA THR A 53 1.92 5.18 2.42
C THR A 53 1.60 3.73 2.09
N ALA A 54 2.62 2.89 2.07
CA ALA A 54 2.49 1.46 1.94
C ALA A 54 2.35 0.81 3.32
N PHE A 55 1.32 -0.02 3.46
CA PHE A 55 1.13 -0.93 4.58
C PHE A 55 1.37 -2.34 4.05
N VAL A 56 2.46 -2.96 4.45
CA VAL A 56 2.87 -4.29 3.98
C VAL A 56 2.68 -5.29 5.10
N CYS A 57 1.83 -6.29 4.87
CA CYS A 57 1.57 -7.36 5.81
C CYS A 57 1.96 -8.70 5.20
N THR A 58 2.75 -9.48 5.92
CA THR A 58 3.31 -10.78 5.54
C THR A 58 3.24 -11.70 6.75
N ASP A 59 2.99 -13.01 6.55
CA ASP A 59 2.95 -14.00 7.64
C ASP A 59 2.07 -13.60 8.84
N PHE A 60 0.87 -13.09 8.55
CA PHE A 60 -0.10 -12.63 9.56
C PHE A 60 0.36 -11.44 10.43
N ALA A 61 1.47 -10.79 10.08
CA ALA A 61 1.98 -9.60 10.75
C ALA A 61 2.11 -8.42 9.78
N CYS A 62 1.85 -7.21 10.26
CA CYS A 62 2.06 -5.99 9.49
C CYS A 62 3.35 -5.31 9.92
N HIS A 63 4.16 -4.91 8.94
CA HIS A 63 5.36 -4.13 9.16
C HIS A 63 5.01 -2.66 9.44
N LEU A 64 6.01 -1.90 9.90
CA LEU A 64 5.85 -0.46 10.02
C LEU A 64 5.54 0.17 8.66
N PRO A 65 4.53 1.07 8.59
CA PRO A 65 4.18 1.75 7.35
C PRO A 65 5.33 2.61 6.82
N THR A 66 5.44 2.69 5.50
CA THR A 66 6.53 3.42 4.83
C THR A 66 6.02 4.32 3.70
N ASN A 67 6.66 5.49 3.54
CA ASN A 67 6.48 6.35 2.38
C ASN A 67 7.51 6.05 1.26
N ASP A 68 8.47 5.15 1.52
CA ASP A 68 9.54 4.81 0.58
C ASP A 68 9.15 3.59 -0.28
N PRO A 69 9.04 3.75 -1.62
CA PRO A 69 8.75 2.64 -2.53
C PRO A 69 9.79 1.51 -2.50
N GLN A 70 11.07 1.80 -2.26
CA GLN A 70 12.10 0.76 -2.17
C GLN A 70 11.92 -0.05 -0.89
N LYS A 71 11.64 0.63 0.23
CA LYS A 71 11.36 -0.06 1.48
C LYS A 71 10.15 -0.97 1.39
N MET A 72 9.10 -0.53 0.69
CA MET A 72 7.92 -1.37 0.41
C MET A 72 8.30 -2.66 -0.33
N LEU A 73 9.20 -2.58 -1.31
CA LEU A 73 9.66 -3.77 -2.06
C LEU A 73 10.46 -4.74 -1.19
N GLU A 74 11.37 -4.22 -0.35
CA GLU A 74 12.12 -5.05 0.61
C GLU A 74 11.18 -5.83 1.54
N LEU A 75 10.08 -5.22 1.98
CA LEU A 75 9.10 -5.85 2.85
C LEU A 75 8.26 -6.92 2.11
N LEU A 76 8.08 -6.78 0.79
CA LEU A 76 7.35 -7.73 -0.06
C LEU A 76 8.21 -8.92 -0.51
N ASP A 77 9.53 -8.76 -0.56
CA ASP A 77 10.49 -9.78 -1.02
C ASP A 77 10.85 -10.82 0.06
N THR A 78 9.94 -11.05 1.01
CA THR A 78 10.16 -11.96 2.16
C THR A 78 10.14 -13.45 1.81
N ARG A 79 9.97 -13.80 0.53
CA ARG A 79 10.12 -15.18 0.04
C ARG A 79 11.46 -15.36 -0.67
N LYS A 80 12.50 -15.61 0.12
CA LYS A 80 13.65 -16.40 -0.34
C LYS A 80 13.37 -17.88 -0.13
#